data_AF-A0A8J1KQ14-F1
#
_entry.id   AF-A0A8J1KQ14-F1
#
_cell.length_a   1.000
_cell.length_b   1.000
_cell.length_c   1.000
_cell.angle_alpha   90.00
_cell.angle_beta   90.00
_cell.angle_gamma   90.00
#
_symmetry.space_group_name_H-M   'P 1'
#
loop_
_entity.id
_entity.type
_entity.pdbx_description
1 polymer ?
#
loop_
_entity_poly.entity_id
_entity_poly.type
_entity_poly.pdbx_seq_one_letter_code
_entity_poly.pdbx_strand_id
1 'polypeptide(L)'
;MDNFEDELTCSVCYNIFDDPRILPCSHTFCRNCLEKVIHSSGSGLWRISVARLKCPSCRNTSELPLSGTLALPINFALKSIVEKYKTENHVKAATCPEHNKQPLNLFCLKGKKSICGQCLTVGQHQGHAIDDPESSYLREKLTASKYLHILSDKHFTGVSFVIKKLEEQMTYCKQIVLDDKKEVMDFFDQLNETLEQKKQNMLAALNDLNQQIVEVYAPKIEEMKEIQDEELDLISLSSSVQEETSPLLFLENLHNIRKRMKALMKREPITVHPVAIYPRARQVLNNEWLKASLAEINLLSTPTINLCFEMPEKSKTLPDKWTVFCILLMTTLFFVLIIWLYNSNTVNHFASRYMSYLSEIMEPVSKSLGSAVFSVQKAGLGFWDQSEVWLSRLL
;
A
#
# COMPACT_ATOMS: atom_id res chain seq x y z
N MET A 1 60.45 14.24 -45.86
CA MET A 1 60.53 14.78 -44.49
C MET A 1 61.49 13.86 -43.78
N ASP A 2 62.65 14.38 -43.43
CA ASP A 2 63.79 13.63 -42.91
C ASP A 2 63.37 12.82 -41.66
N ASN A 3 63.86 11.59 -41.56
CA ASN A 3 63.45 10.62 -40.54
C ASN A 3 63.96 11.05 -39.16
N PHE A 4 63.18 11.89 -38.47
CA PHE A 4 63.49 12.44 -37.14
C PHE A 4 63.71 11.35 -36.08
N GLU A 5 63.27 10.12 -36.35
CA GLU A 5 63.49 8.96 -35.49
C GLU A 5 64.98 8.60 -35.37
N ASP A 6 65.76 8.71 -36.45
CA ASP A 6 67.18 8.34 -36.46
C ASP A 6 67.99 9.22 -35.50
N GLU A 7 67.63 10.50 -35.35
CA GLU A 7 68.24 11.46 -34.42
C GLU A 7 67.93 11.15 -32.95
N LEU A 8 66.89 10.36 -32.67
CA LEU A 8 66.47 9.95 -31.32
C LEU A 8 66.96 8.54 -30.95
N THR A 9 67.82 7.93 -31.76
CA THR A 9 68.36 6.59 -31.51
C THR A 9 69.74 6.61 -30.85
N CYS A 10 69.96 5.66 -29.94
CA CYS A 10 71.25 5.42 -29.32
C CYS A 10 72.17 4.64 -30.27
N SER A 11 73.37 5.14 -30.57
CA SER A 11 74.31 4.48 -31.51
C SER A 11 74.91 3.15 -31.02
N VAL A 12 74.59 2.71 -29.80
CA VAL A 12 75.03 1.42 -29.25
C VAL A 12 73.95 0.35 -29.37
N CYS A 13 72.69 0.66 -29.07
CA CYS A 13 71.58 -0.31 -29.13
C CYS A 13 70.64 -0.12 -30.33
N TYR A 14 70.82 0.97 -31.10
CA TYR A 14 69.99 1.34 -32.25
C TYR A 14 68.48 1.47 -31.94
N ASN A 15 68.13 1.65 -30.67
CA ASN A 15 66.77 1.93 -30.22
C ASN A 15 66.65 3.39 -29.75
N ILE A 16 65.41 3.89 -29.69
CA ILE A 16 65.10 5.20 -29.09
C ILE A 16 65.73 5.28 -27.69
N PHE A 17 66.38 6.41 -27.37
CA PHE A 17 67.09 6.58 -26.10
C PHE A 17 66.24 6.22 -24.87
N ASP A 18 66.84 5.42 -23.99
CA ASP A 18 66.30 5.05 -22.69
C ASP A 18 67.32 5.43 -21.62
N ASP A 19 66.90 6.27 -20.68
CA ASP A 19 67.75 6.85 -19.64
C ASP A 19 69.06 7.49 -20.22
N PRO A 20 68.96 8.54 -21.07
CA PRO A 20 70.10 9.09 -21.80
C PRO A 20 71.11 9.80 -20.87
N ARG A 21 72.38 9.37 -20.90
CA ARG A 21 73.49 9.87 -20.09
C ARG A 21 74.53 10.58 -20.96
N ILE A 22 75.00 11.74 -20.50
CA ILE A 22 75.99 12.58 -21.20
C ILE A 22 77.39 12.26 -20.68
N LEU A 23 78.31 11.95 -21.59
CA LEU A 23 79.74 11.85 -21.28
C LEU A 23 80.42 13.23 -21.29
N PRO A 24 81.58 13.42 -20.64
CA PRO A 24 82.33 14.69 -20.70
C PRO A 24 82.70 15.15 -22.12
N CYS A 25 82.71 14.23 -23.09
CA CYS A 25 82.87 14.54 -24.51
C CYS A 25 81.56 14.97 -25.23
N SER A 26 80.50 15.26 -24.47
CA SER A 26 79.16 15.67 -24.92
C SER A 26 78.34 14.63 -25.72
N HIS A 27 78.87 13.42 -25.96
CA HIS A 27 78.09 12.34 -26.56
C HIS A 27 77.12 11.72 -25.55
N THR A 28 75.93 11.35 -26.04
CA THR A 28 74.84 10.80 -25.23
C THR A 28 74.57 9.33 -25.58
N PHE A 29 74.36 8.48 -24.57
CA PHE A 29 74.06 7.05 -24.71
C PHE A 29 73.05 6.60 -23.65
N CYS A 30 72.34 5.49 -23.86
CA CYS A 30 71.52 4.90 -22.80
C CYS A 30 72.40 4.45 -21.63
N ARG A 31 71.95 4.65 -20.38
CA ARG A 31 72.71 4.21 -19.20
C ARG A 31 73.13 2.74 -19.27
N ASN A 32 72.17 1.86 -19.61
CA ASN A 32 72.43 0.42 -19.75
C ASN A 32 73.41 0.09 -20.87
N CYS A 33 73.50 0.94 -21.91
CA CYS A 33 74.50 0.76 -22.97
C CYS A 33 75.90 1.09 -22.46
N LEU A 34 76.05 2.18 -21.69
CA LEU A 34 77.32 2.55 -21.06
C LEU A 34 77.81 1.48 -20.07
N GLU A 35 76.91 0.91 -19.26
CA GLU A 35 77.24 -0.19 -18.34
C GLU A 35 77.83 -1.39 -19.10
N LYS A 36 77.19 -1.79 -20.21
CA LYS A 36 77.68 -2.88 -21.06
C LYS A 36 79.06 -2.56 -21.66
N VAL A 37 79.31 -1.32 -22.09
CA VAL A 37 80.62 -0.90 -22.62
C VAL A 37 81.72 -0.98 -21.56
N ILE A 38 81.43 -0.61 -20.31
CA ILE A 38 82.38 -0.72 -19.19
C ILE A 38 82.72 -2.19 -18.92
N HIS A 39 81.70 -3.05 -18.82
CA HIS A 39 81.89 -4.48 -18.58
C HIS A 39 82.65 -5.18 -19.71
N SER A 40 82.49 -4.73 -20.95
CA SER A 40 83.18 -5.30 -22.12
C SER A 40 84.64 -4.83 -22.25
N SER A 41 85.03 -3.74 -21.60
CA SER A 41 86.36 -3.13 -21.71
C SER A 41 87.42 -3.74 -20.78
N GLY A 42 87.15 -4.91 -20.17
CA GLY A 42 88.16 -5.73 -19.49
C GLY A 42 88.79 -5.14 -18.21
N SER A 43 88.19 -4.11 -17.62
CA SER A 43 88.61 -3.63 -16.28
C SER A 43 88.01 -4.55 -15.22
N GLY A 44 88.75 -5.58 -14.84
CA GLY A 44 88.34 -6.53 -13.82
C GLY A 44 87.91 -5.85 -12.52
N LEU A 45 86.89 -6.42 -11.88
CA LEU A 45 86.62 -6.26 -10.44
C LEU A 45 87.97 -6.27 -9.70
N TRP A 46 88.17 -5.36 -8.75
CA TRP A 46 89.33 -5.26 -7.82
C TRP A 46 90.41 -4.19 -8.07
N ARG A 47 90.04 -2.95 -8.42
CA ARG A 47 90.76 -1.76 -7.91
C ARG A 47 89.79 -0.63 -7.55
N ILE A 48 89.86 -0.16 -6.30
CA ILE A 48 89.06 0.93 -5.71
C ILE A 48 89.60 2.30 -6.19
N SER A 49 89.83 2.44 -7.50
CA SER A 49 90.35 3.68 -8.07
C SER A 49 89.86 3.87 -9.51
N VAL A 50 88.85 4.73 -9.67
CA VAL A 50 88.44 5.46 -10.90
C VAL A 50 88.36 4.61 -12.18
N ALA A 51 87.16 4.11 -12.53
CA ALA A 51 86.93 3.40 -13.78
C ALA A 51 87.05 4.35 -14.99
N ARG A 52 87.78 3.94 -16.03
CA ARG A 52 87.92 4.71 -17.27
C ARG A 52 87.01 4.16 -18.36
N LEU A 53 86.22 5.04 -18.99
CA LEU A 53 85.31 4.71 -20.08
C LEU A 53 85.80 5.39 -21.37
N LYS A 54 85.90 4.62 -22.46
CA LYS A 54 86.11 5.17 -23.81
C LYS A 54 84.75 5.40 -24.47
N CYS A 55 84.53 6.61 -24.99
CA CYS A 55 83.31 6.95 -25.71
C CYS A 55 83.17 6.09 -26.99
N PRO A 56 82.04 5.39 -27.21
CA PRO A 56 81.81 4.61 -28.42
C PRO A 56 81.88 5.42 -29.73
N SER A 57 81.52 6.70 -29.70
CA SER A 57 81.47 7.55 -30.90
C SER A 57 82.80 8.24 -31.19
N CYS A 58 83.43 8.88 -30.19
CA CYS A 58 84.64 9.69 -30.42
C CYS A 58 85.93 9.11 -29.81
N ARG A 59 85.84 7.96 -29.13
CA ARG A 59 86.95 7.28 -28.45
C ARG A 59 87.67 8.07 -27.35
N ASN A 60 87.20 9.28 -27.02
CA ASN A 60 87.74 10.05 -25.90
C ASN A 60 87.58 9.26 -24.59
N THR A 61 88.61 9.27 -23.75
CA THR A 61 88.61 8.53 -22.48
C THR A 61 88.17 9.48 -21.36
N SER A 62 87.09 9.11 -20.67
CA SER A 62 86.54 9.83 -19.52
C SER A 62 86.73 9.01 -18.24
N GLU A 63 87.08 9.70 -17.16
CA GLU A 63 87.14 9.12 -15.83
C GLU A 63 85.74 9.14 -15.21
N LEU A 64 85.28 7.97 -14.74
CA LEU A 64 83.96 7.83 -14.12
C LEU A 64 84.05 8.10 -12.61
N PRO A 65 83.02 8.76 -12.03
CA PRO A 65 82.88 8.86 -10.59
C PRO A 65 82.81 7.48 -9.93
N LEU A 66 83.09 7.42 -8.62
CA LEU A 66 82.99 6.18 -7.82
C LEU A 66 81.61 5.50 -7.94
N SER A 67 80.56 6.29 -8.16
CA SER A 67 79.17 5.83 -8.34
C SER A 67 78.82 5.37 -9.77
N GLY A 68 79.81 5.21 -10.66
CA GLY A 68 79.65 4.64 -11.99
C GLY A 68 78.78 5.46 -12.95
N THR A 69 78.09 4.78 -13.87
CA THR A 69 77.22 5.37 -14.91
C THR A 69 76.01 6.11 -14.37
N LEU A 70 75.61 5.84 -13.12
CA LEU A 70 74.50 6.51 -12.46
C LEU A 70 74.82 7.98 -12.14
N ALA A 71 76.09 8.30 -11.88
CA ALA A 71 76.53 9.66 -11.58
C ALA A 71 76.78 10.52 -12.84
N LEU A 72 76.66 9.95 -14.04
CA LEU A 72 76.74 10.73 -15.25
C LEU A 72 75.49 11.62 -15.40
N PRO A 73 75.62 12.87 -15.87
CA PRO A 73 74.49 13.76 -16.08
C PRO A 73 73.46 13.16 -17.05
N ILE A 74 72.17 13.35 -16.75
CA ILE A 74 71.08 12.96 -17.65
C ILE A 74 70.91 14.04 -18.72
N ASN A 75 70.77 13.64 -19.99
CA ASN A 75 70.35 14.56 -21.04
C ASN A 75 68.83 14.78 -20.93
N PHE A 76 68.40 15.70 -20.04
CA PHE A 76 66.99 15.97 -19.80
C PHE A 76 66.26 16.51 -21.03
N ALA A 77 66.95 17.28 -21.89
CA ALA A 77 66.37 17.80 -23.13
C ALA A 77 66.01 16.65 -24.08
N LEU A 78 66.95 15.73 -24.34
CA LEU A 78 66.71 14.56 -25.16
C LEU A 78 65.66 13.63 -24.54
N LYS A 79 65.70 13.43 -23.21
CA LYS A 79 64.70 12.66 -22.48
C LYS A 79 63.29 13.23 -22.69
N SER A 80 63.14 14.55 -22.59
CA SER A 80 61.85 15.24 -22.79
C SER A 80 61.35 15.13 -24.23
N ILE A 81 62.25 15.23 -25.22
CA ILE A 81 61.91 15.04 -26.64
C ILE A 81 61.44 13.60 -26.91
N VAL A 82 62.15 12.60 -26.36
CA VAL A 82 61.78 11.19 -26.48
C VAL A 82 60.42 10.90 -25.82
N GLU A 83 60.16 11.45 -24.64
CA GLU A 83 58.88 11.29 -23.94
C GLU A 83 57.72 11.93 -24.73
N LYS A 84 57.94 13.11 -25.31
CA LYS A 84 56.96 13.77 -26.17
C LYS A 84 56.70 12.96 -27.46
N TYR A 85 57.76 12.49 -28.12
CA TYR A 85 57.65 11.65 -29.32
C TYR A 85 56.83 10.38 -29.07
N LYS A 86 57.09 9.69 -27.95
CA LYS A 86 56.29 8.54 -27.52
C LYS A 86 54.82 8.93 -27.31
N THR A 87 54.56 10.05 -26.64
CA THR A 87 53.18 10.47 -26.32
C THR A 87 52.37 10.86 -27.56
N GLU A 88 52.98 11.55 -28.52
CA GLU A 88 52.30 12.05 -29.73
C GLU A 88 52.10 10.97 -30.80
N ASN A 89 53.00 9.97 -30.90
CA ASN A 89 52.92 8.91 -31.91
C ASN A 89 52.30 7.59 -31.41
N HIS A 90 52.01 7.44 -30.11
CA HIS A 90 51.26 6.29 -29.60
C HIS A 90 49.75 6.47 -29.82
N VAL A 91 49.28 6.23 -31.05
CA VAL A 91 48.00 5.52 -31.21
C VAL A 91 48.21 4.17 -30.54
N LYS A 92 47.74 3.98 -29.31
CA LYS A 92 47.78 2.67 -28.65
C LYS A 92 47.05 1.68 -29.56
N ALA A 93 47.79 0.81 -30.24
CA ALA A 93 47.20 -0.26 -31.02
C ALA A 93 46.27 -1.05 -30.10
N ALA A 94 44.97 -1.05 -30.40
CA ALA A 94 43.99 -1.76 -29.60
C ALA A 94 44.42 -3.23 -29.51
N THR A 95 44.53 -3.78 -28.32
CA THR A 95 44.90 -5.19 -28.11
C THR A 95 43.66 -6.07 -28.11
N CYS A 96 43.84 -7.33 -28.51
CA CYS A 96 42.74 -8.28 -28.53
C CYS A 96 42.29 -8.60 -27.10
N PRO A 97 40.98 -8.51 -26.78
CA PRO A 97 40.47 -8.80 -25.44
C PRO A 97 40.63 -10.28 -25.04
N GLU A 98 40.72 -11.20 -26.01
CA GLU A 98 40.98 -12.62 -25.76
C GLU A 98 42.48 -12.95 -25.75
N HIS A 99 43.29 -12.11 -26.39
CA HIS A 99 44.73 -12.31 -26.55
C HIS A 99 45.47 -11.02 -26.20
N ASN A 100 45.56 -10.70 -24.91
CA ASN A 100 45.98 -9.39 -24.38
C ASN A 100 47.37 -8.88 -24.81
N LYS A 101 48.20 -9.73 -25.43
CA LYS A 101 49.52 -9.39 -25.98
C LYS A 101 49.55 -9.26 -27.51
N GLN A 102 48.44 -9.50 -28.18
CA GLN A 102 48.32 -9.49 -29.62
C GLN A 102 47.58 -8.23 -30.08
N PRO A 103 48.13 -7.45 -31.03
CA PRO A 103 47.45 -6.28 -31.57
C PRO A 103 46.25 -6.70 -32.43
N LEU A 104 45.19 -5.89 -32.40
CA LEU A 104 44.10 -5.97 -33.37
C LEU A 104 44.56 -5.31 -34.67
N ASN A 105 44.90 -6.14 -35.65
CA ASN A 105 45.51 -5.71 -36.90
C ASN A 105 44.86 -6.32 -38.16
N LEU A 106 43.77 -7.07 -37.99
CA LEU A 106 43.03 -7.71 -39.07
C LEU A 106 41.53 -7.42 -38.92
N PHE A 107 40.79 -7.33 -40.01
CA PHE A 107 39.33 -7.21 -39.97
C PHE A 107 38.66 -8.46 -40.54
N CYS A 108 37.79 -9.10 -39.76
CA CYS A 108 37.03 -10.25 -40.22
C CYS A 108 35.78 -9.78 -40.99
N LEU A 109 35.69 -10.09 -42.28
CA LEU A 109 34.58 -9.66 -43.13
C LEU A 109 33.24 -10.30 -42.76
N LYS A 110 33.27 -11.57 -42.34
CA LYS A 110 32.06 -12.29 -41.91
C LYS A 110 31.52 -11.78 -40.58
N GLY A 111 32.41 -11.50 -39.62
CA GLY A 111 32.06 -11.06 -38.27
C GLY A 111 31.95 -9.54 -38.10
N LYS A 112 32.33 -8.76 -39.12
CA LYS A 112 32.46 -7.30 -39.09
C LYS A 112 33.15 -6.78 -37.83
N LYS A 113 34.28 -7.39 -37.47
CA LYS A 113 35.00 -7.13 -36.22
C LYS A 113 36.51 -7.14 -36.45
N SER A 114 37.22 -6.26 -35.76
CA SER A 114 38.68 -6.28 -35.69
C SER A 114 39.15 -7.45 -34.82
N ILE A 115 40.10 -8.23 -35.33
CA ILE A 115 40.65 -9.43 -34.69
C ILE A 115 42.20 -9.38 -34.73
N CYS A 116 42.85 -10.23 -33.94
CA CYS A 116 44.30 -10.44 -34.01
C CYS A 116 44.66 -11.72 -34.78
N GLY A 117 45.94 -11.92 -35.08
CA GLY A 117 46.42 -13.12 -35.77
C GLY A 117 46.04 -14.44 -35.09
N GLN A 118 46.05 -14.50 -33.76
CA GLN A 118 45.68 -15.69 -33.00
C GLN A 118 44.19 -16.04 -33.15
N CYS A 119 43.31 -15.03 -33.19
CA CYS A 119 41.88 -15.23 -33.44
C CYS A 119 41.62 -15.85 -34.83
N LEU A 120 42.46 -15.55 -35.81
CA LEU A 120 42.36 -16.08 -37.18
C LEU A 120 42.92 -17.49 -37.30
N THR A 121 44.05 -17.81 -36.68
CA THR A 121 44.77 -19.07 -36.94
C THR A 121 44.27 -20.22 -36.08
N VAL A 122 43.94 -19.95 -34.82
CA VAL A 122 43.50 -20.98 -33.85
C VAL A 122 42.21 -20.60 -33.11
N GLY A 123 41.71 -19.39 -33.31
CA GLY A 123 40.51 -18.87 -32.66
C GLY A 123 39.23 -19.03 -33.49
N GLN A 124 38.18 -18.35 -33.05
CA GLN A 124 36.81 -18.46 -33.60
C GLN A 124 36.66 -17.92 -35.03
N HIS A 125 37.69 -17.29 -35.60
CA HIS A 125 37.67 -16.73 -36.94
C HIS A 125 38.45 -17.57 -37.96
N GLN A 126 38.80 -18.81 -37.63
CA GLN A 126 39.50 -19.72 -38.53
C GLN A 126 38.70 -19.95 -39.83
N GLY A 127 39.38 -19.73 -40.96
CA GLY A 127 38.78 -19.86 -42.29
C GLY A 127 37.84 -18.72 -42.70
N HIS A 128 37.66 -17.68 -41.89
CA HIS A 128 36.91 -16.50 -42.30
C HIS A 128 37.77 -15.61 -43.21
N ALA A 129 37.14 -15.02 -44.24
CA ALA A 129 37.78 -14.02 -45.07
C ALA A 129 38.16 -12.79 -44.24
N ILE A 130 39.40 -12.34 -44.40
CA ILE A 130 39.96 -11.17 -43.75
C ILE A 130 40.23 -10.06 -44.76
N ASP A 131 40.29 -8.84 -44.26
CA ASP A 131 40.73 -7.69 -45.01
C ASP A 131 41.61 -6.79 -44.13
N ASP A 132 42.36 -5.89 -44.77
CA ASP A 132 43.15 -4.92 -44.04
C ASP A 132 42.26 -3.89 -43.31
N PRO A 133 42.68 -3.39 -42.13
CA PRO A 133 41.88 -2.47 -41.33
C PRO A 133 41.56 -1.16 -42.03
N GLU A 134 42.45 -0.62 -42.87
CA GLU A 134 42.29 0.69 -43.51
C GLU A 134 41.23 0.62 -44.62
N SER A 135 41.33 -0.39 -45.49
CA SER A 135 40.34 -0.66 -46.54
C SER A 135 38.97 -0.97 -45.95
N SER A 136 38.92 -1.75 -44.86
CA SER A 136 37.67 -2.06 -44.15
C SER A 136 37.05 -0.83 -43.49
N TYR A 137 37.87 0.04 -42.88
CA TYR A 137 37.43 1.30 -42.32
C TYR A 137 36.75 2.18 -43.38
N LEU A 138 37.40 2.37 -44.52
CA LEU A 138 36.86 3.21 -45.60
C LEU A 138 35.49 2.72 -46.09
N ARG A 139 35.30 1.39 -46.19
CA ARG A 139 34.01 0.80 -46.62
C ARG A 139 32.92 0.88 -45.55
N GLU A 140 33.23 0.54 -44.30
CA GLU A 140 32.24 0.50 -43.21
C GLU A 140 31.88 1.88 -42.67
N LYS A 141 32.72 2.90 -42.90
CA LYS A 141 32.41 4.30 -42.55
C LYS A 141 31.08 4.77 -43.15
N LEU A 142 30.79 4.36 -44.38
CA LEU A 142 29.52 4.67 -45.05
C LEU A 142 28.32 3.96 -44.39
N THR A 143 28.53 2.79 -43.79
CA THR A 143 27.49 2.05 -43.04
C THR A 143 27.06 2.84 -41.80
N ALA A 144 27.99 3.44 -41.08
CA ALA A 144 27.68 4.29 -39.92
C ALA A 144 26.80 5.49 -40.32
N SER A 145 27.09 6.15 -41.45
CA SER A 145 26.26 7.22 -41.99
C SER A 145 24.85 6.75 -42.38
N LYS A 146 24.71 5.55 -42.94
CA LYS A 146 23.39 4.96 -43.25
C LYS A 146 22.57 4.71 -41.99
N TYR A 147 23.16 4.13 -40.94
CA TYR A 147 22.46 3.91 -39.67
C TYR A 147 22.07 5.21 -38.99
N LEU A 148 22.96 6.22 -39.00
CA LEU A 148 22.63 7.55 -38.51
C LEU A 148 21.37 8.10 -39.18
N HIS A 149 21.30 8.04 -40.51
CA HIS A 149 20.14 8.50 -41.27
C HIS A 149 18.86 7.73 -40.91
N ILE A 150 18.91 6.39 -40.81
CA ILE A 150 17.72 5.58 -40.46
C ILE A 150 17.21 5.94 -39.07
N LEU A 151 18.14 6.09 -38.11
CA LEU A 151 17.81 6.41 -36.74
C LEU A 151 17.29 7.85 -36.61
N SER A 152 17.91 8.82 -37.27
CA SER A 152 17.56 10.24 -37.12
C SER A 152 16.26 10.63 -37.82
N ASP A 153 16.00 10.07 -39.00
CA ASP A 153 15.01 10.65 -39.91
C ASP A 153 13.60 10.12 -39.65
N LYS A 154 13.45 8.78 -39.63
CA LYS A 154 12.12 8.14 -39.50
C LYS A 154 11.90 7.45 -38.16
N HIS A 155 12.93 6.80 -37.63
CA HIS A 155 12.77 6.03 -36.40
C HIS A 155 12.63 6.96 -35.19
N PHE A 156 13.54 7.93 -35.03
CA PHE A 156 13.49 8.88 -33.92
C PHE A 156 12.24 9.74 -33.94
N THR A 157 11.84 10.24 -35.10
CA THR A 157 10.61 11.05 -35.26
C THR A 157 9.36 10.24 -34.95
N GLY A 158 9.26 8.99 -35.41
CA GLY A 158 8.16 8.09 -35.09
C GLY A 158 8.05 7.77 -33.60
N VAL A 159 9.17 7.43 -32.95
CA VAL A 159 9.21 7.17 -31.51
C VAL A 159 8.84 8.42 -30.71
N SER A 160 9.40 9.59 -31.07
CA SER A 160 9.08 10.85 -30.40
C SER A 160 7.60 11.24 -30.56
N PHE A 161 7.01 10.99 -31.73
CA PHE A 161 5.58 11.21 -31.96
C PHE A 161 4.71 10.31 -31.08
N VAL A 162 5.04 9.03 -30.97
CA VAL A 162 4.30 8.09 -30.10
C VAL A 162 4.44 8.49 -28.63
N ILE A 163 5.64 8.91 -28.18
CA ILE A 163 5.84 9.42 -26.81
C ILE A 163 4.91 10.61 -26.55
N LYS A 164 4.90 11.62 -27.42
CA LYS A 164 4.01 12.78 -27.28
C LYS A 164 2.54 12.38 -27.21
N LYS A 165 2.11 11.48 -28.08
CA LYS A 165 0.72 10.99 -28.09
C LYS A 165 0.37 10.25 -26.79
N LEU A 166 1.29 9.46 -26.25
CA LEU A 166 1.09 8.77 -24.97
C LEU A 166 1.06 9.75 -23.80
N GLU A 167 1.91 10.78 -23.81
CA GLU A 167 1.89 11.84 -22.80
C GLU A 167 0.57 12.62 -22.83
N GLU A 168 0.08 12.98 -24.03
CA GLU A 168 -1.24 13.62 -24.23
C GLU A 168 -2.39 12.74 -23.74
N GLN A 169 -2.36 11.44 -24.03
CA GLN A 169 -3.39 10.51 -23.53
C GLN A 169 -3.32 10.36 -22.01
N MET A 170 -2.11 10.30 -21.44
CA MET A 170 -1.92 10.20 -20.01
C MET A 170 -2.44 11.44 -19.28
N THR A 171 -2.18 12.64 -19.78
CA THR A 171 -2.70 13.88 -19.20
C THR A 171 -4.21 13.97 -19.36
N TYR A 172 -4.75 13.61 -20.51
CA TYR A 172 -6.20 13.55 -20.76
C TYR A 172 -6.91 12.61 -19.78
N CYS A 173 -6.47 11.36 -19.65
CA CYS A 173 -7.07 10.40 -18.72
C CYS A 173 -6.96 10.85 -17.26
N LYS A 174 -5.82 11.47 -16.87
CA LYS A 174 -5.68 12.04 -15.52
C LYS A 174 -6.67 13.16 -15.27
N GLN A 175 -6.92 14.02 -16.26
CA GLN A 175 -7.87 15.11 -16.11
C GLN A 175 -9.30 14.58 -15.91
N ILE A 176 -9.73 13.58 -16.69
CA ILE A 176 -11.04 12.92 -16.48
C ILE A 176 -11.19 12.42 -15.05
N VAL A 177 -10.18 11.72 -14.52
CA VAL A 177 -10.24 11.20 -13.14
C VAL A 177 -10.34 12.33 -12.11
N LEU A 178 -9.69 13.48 -12.35
CA LEU A 178 -9.81 14.65 -11.49
C LEU A 178 -11.20 15.29 -11.58
N ASP A 179 -11.77 15.36 -12.78
CA ASP A 179 -13.10 15.89 -13.02
C ASP A 179 -14.17 14.99 -12.36
N ASP A 180 -14.09 13.67 -12.55
CA ASP A 180 -14.98 12.68 -11.90
C ASP A 180 -14.85 12.75 -10.38
N LYS A 181 -13.62 12.91 -9.84
CA LYS A 181 -13.41 13.08 -8.40
C LYS A 181 -14.14 14.32 -7.89
N LYS A 182 -14.09 15.41 -8.65
CA LYS A 182 -14.80 16.64 -8.31
C LYS A 182 -16.32 16.43 -8.37
N GLU A 183 -16.85 15.77 -9.39
CA GLU A 183 -18.28 15.47 -9.48
C GLU A 183 -18.78 14.64 -8.28
N VAL A 184 -18.01 13.63 -7.87
CA VAL A 184 -18.34 12.85 -6.67
C VAL A 184 -18.34 13.71 -5.41
N MET A 185 -17.32 14.56 -5.24
CA MET A 185 -17.26 15.48 -4.09
C MET A 185 -18.46 16.43 -4.08
N ASP A 186 -18.74 17.10 -5.19
CA ASP A 186 -19.82 18.06 -5.33
C ASP A 186 -21.19 17.40 -5.06
N PHE A 187 -21.40 16.15 -5.52
CA PHE A 187 -22.63 15.40 -5.24
C PHE A 187 -22.84 15.14 -3.74
N PHE A 188 -21.80 14.67 -3.04
CA PHE A 188 -21.91 14.37 -1.61
C PHE A 188 -21.98 15.63 -0.76
N ASP A 189 -21.30 16.71 -1.15
CA ASP A 189 -21.37 18.00 -0.47
C ASP A 189 -22.80 18.58 -0.53
N GLN A 190 -23.43 18.56 -1.71
CA GLN A 190 -24.83 18.98 -1.86
C GLN A 190 -25.80 18.12 -1.04
N LEU A 191 -25.58 16.81 -1.00
CA LEU A 191 -26.39 15.89 -0.21
C LEU A 191 -26.26 16.19 1.30
N ASN A 192 -25.02 16.38 1.77
CA ASN A 192 -24.75 16.70 3.18
C ASN A 192 -25.34 18.05 3.57
N GLU A 193 -25.18 19.08 2.73
CA GLU A 193 -25.77 20.39 2.95
C GLU A 193 -27.29 20.30 3.07
N THR A 194 -27.93 19.53 2.18
CA THR A 194 -29.37 19.36 2.24
C THR A 194 -29.83 18.63 3.49
N LEU A 195 -29.14 17.55 3.87
CA LEU A 195 -29.45 16.81 5.09
C LEU A 195 -29.28 17.68 6.34
N GLU A 196 -28.22 18.47 6.40
CA GLU A 196 -27.99 19.39 7.51
C GLU A 196 -29.06 20.48 7.54
N GLN A 197 -29.42 21.06 6.40
CA GLN A 197 -30.49 22.05 6.32
C GLN A 197 -31.83 21.49 6.83
N LYS A 198 -32.21 20.27 6.41
CA LYS A 198 -33.45 19.64 6.86
C LYS A 198 -33.44 19.37 8.37
N LYS A 199 -32.31 18.90 8.91
CA LYS A 199 -32.11 18.74 10.35
C LYS A 199 -32.27 20.07 11.08
N GLN A 200 -31.65 21.14 10.60
CA GLN A 200 -31.77 22.47 11.21
C GLN A 200 -33.22 22.97 11.21
N ASN A 201 -33.95 22.77 10.11
CA ASN A 201 -35.36 23.16 10.05
C ASN A 201 -36.24 22.37 11.04
N MET A 202 -35.97 21.08 11.25
CA MET A 202 -36.69 20.30 12.27
C MET A 202 -36.40 20.79 13.69
N LEU A 203 -35.14 21.14 13.98
CA LEU A 203 -34.75 21.68 15.27
C LEU A 203 -35.39 23.07 15.49
N ALA A 204 -35.43 23.90 14.45
CA ALA A 204 -36.13 25.19 14.49
C ALA A 204 -37.62 25.01 14.82
N ALA A 205 -38.31 24.08 14.15
CA ALA A 205 -39.72 23.79 14.45
C ALA A 205 -39.95 23.33 15.91
N LEU A 206 -39.01 22.57 16.49
CA LEU A 206 -39.07 22.18 17.90
C LEU A 206 -38.81 23.36 18.84
N ASN A 207 -37.92 24.28 18.48
CA ASN A 207 -37.67 25.49 19.26
C ASN A 207 -38.88 26.43 19.26
N ASP A 208 -39.53 26.61 18.11
CA ASP A 208 -40.76 27.38 17.97
C ASP A 208 -41.88 26.78 18.85
N LEU A 209 -42.00 25.44 18.86
CA LEU A 209 -42.96 24.77 19.72
C LEU A 209 -42.62 24.95 21.20
N ASN A 210 -41.34 24.93 21.57
CA ASN A 210 -40.93 25.23 22.95
C ASN A 210 -41.28 26.67 23.35
N GLN A 211 -41.13 27.63 22.43
CA GLN A 211 -41.56 29.00 22.66
C GLN A 211 -43.08 29.08 22.88
N GLN A 212 -43.88 28.39 22.07
CA GLN A 212 -45.34 28.35 22.25
C GLN A 212 -45.74 27.75 23.61
N ILE A 213 -45.03 26.74 24.12
CA ILE A 213 -45.26 26.19 25.47
C ILE A 213 -45.03 27.26 26.53
N VAL A 214 -43.94 28.03 26.41
CA VAL A 214 -43.64 29.13 27.33
C VAL A 214 -44.74 30.19 27.26
N GLU A 215 -45.20 30.57 26.08
CA GLU A 215 -46.29 31.56 25.90
C GLU A 215 -47.60 31.11 26.57
N VAL A 216 -47.89 29.80 26.57
CA VAL A 216 -49.10 29.26 27.22
C VAL A 216 -48.99 29.24 28.75
N TYR A 217 -47.83 28.87 29.31
CA TYR A 217 -47.71 28.62 30.75
C TYR A 217 -47.08 29.77 31.55
N ALA A 218 -46.17 30.55 30.98
CA ALA A 218 -45.50 31.66 31.67
C ALA A 218 -46.47 32.69 32.29
N PRO A 219 -47.50 33.22 31.59
CA PRO A 219 -48.41 34.20 32.18
C PRO A 219 -49.21 33.60 33.35
N LYS A 220 -49.61 32.33 33.25
CA LYS A 220 -50.34 31.62 34.33
C LYS A 220 -49.46 31.39 35.55
N ILE A 221 -48.18 31.10 35.34
CA ILE A 221 -47.21 30.94 36.43
C ILE A 221 -46.98 32.29 37.12
N GLU A 222 -46.85 33.37 36.35
CA GLU A 222 -46.63 34.71 36.90
C GLU A 222 -47.84 35.19 37.72
N GLU A 223 -49.06 35.02 37.20
CA GLU A 223 -50.29 35.31 37.95
C GLU A 223 -50.37 34.53 39.28
N MET A 224 -49.98 33.25 39.26
CA MET A 224 -49.98 32.42 40.47
C MET A 224 -48.89 32.85 41.47
N LYS A 225 -47.75 33.34 41.00
CA LYS A 225 -46.70 33.90 41.87
C LYS A 225 -47.14 35.20 42.52
N GLU A 226 -47.81 36.09 41.79
CA GLU A 226 -48.35 37.32 42.36
C GLU A 226 -49.37 37.02 43.47
N ILE A 227 -50.22 36.00 43.28
CA ILE A 227 -51.13 35.51 44.34
C ILE A 227 -50.33 34.99 45.54
N GLN A 228 -49.30 34.17 45.29
CA GLN A 228 -48.46 33.61 46.35
C GLN A 228 -47.75 34.70 47.17
N ASP A 229 -47.22 35.74 46.53
CA ASP A 229 -46.57 36.86 47.20
C ASP A 229 -47.58 37.66 48.05
N GLU A 230 -48.79 37.91 47.53
CA GLU A 230 -49.85 38.58 48.30
C GLU A 230 -50.29 37.76 49.52
N GLU A 231 -50.37 36.43 49.39
CA GLU A 231 -50.65 35.53 50.52
C GLU A 231 -49.54 35.56 51.57
N LEU A 232 -48.26 35.55 51.16
CA LEU A 232 -47.12 35.64 52.07
C LEU A 232 -47.10 36.97 52.83
N ASP A 233 -47.37 38.09 52.14
CA ASP A 233 -47.51 39.40 52.76
C ASP A 233 -48.62 39.43 53.81
N LEU A 234 -49.76 38.80 53.51
CA LEU A 234 -50.87 38.71 54.45
C LEU A 234 -50.57 37.82 55.64
N ILE A 235 -49.85 36.72 55.45
CA ILE A 235 -49.39 35.85 56.55
C ILE A 235 -48.46 36.64 57.47
N SER A 236 -47.53 37.41 56.91
CA SER A 236 -46.61 38.25 57.67
C SER A 236 -47.35 39.33 58.46
N LEU A 237 -48.24 40.08 57.80
CA LEU A 237 -49.06 41.11 58.45
C LEU A 237 -49.98 40.52 59.53
N SER A 238 -50.54 39.32 59.30
CA SER A 238 -51.39 38.64 60.28
C SER A 238 -50.60 38.24 61.53
N SER A 239 -49.35 37.80 61.34
CA SER A 239 -48.45 37.46 62.45
C SER A 239 -48.08 38.70 63.26
N SER A 240 -47.72 39.81 62.60
CA SER A 240 -47.38 41.06 63.31
C SER A 240 -48.57 41.66 64.06
N VAL A 241 -49.79 41.56 63.51
CA VAL A 241 -51.01 42.02 64.18
C VAL A 241 -51.31 41.23 65.46
N GLN A 242 -50.92 39.96 65.51
CA GLN A 242 -51.12 39.13 66.70
C GLN A 242 -50.28 39.59 67.89
N GLU A 243 -49.13 40.23 67.63
CA GLU A 243 -48.21 40.76 68.64
C GLU A 243 -48.48 42.25 68.97
N GLU A 244 -49.45 42.88 68.30
CA GLU A 244 -49.74 44.30 68.44
C GLU A 244 -50.41 44.63 69.79
N THR A 245 -49.87 45.62 70.50
CA THR A 245 -50.34 45.99 71.85
C THR A 245 -51.32 47.16 71.83
N SER A 246 -51.33 47.97 70.77
CA SER A 246 -52.24 49.11 70.61
C SER A 246 -53.61 48.69 70.06
N PRO A 247 -54.73 48.90 70.79
CA PRO A 247 -56.05 48.48 70.35
C PRO A 247 -56.52 49.14 69.04
N LEU A 248 -56.15 50.41 68.80
CA LEU A 248 -56.55 51.12 67.58
C LEU A 248 -55.79 50.61 66.36
N LEU A 249 -54.47 50.41 66.48
CA LEU A 249 -53.62 49.91 65.39
C LEU A 249 -53.97 48.45 65.04
N PHE A 250 -54.29 47.64 66.05
CA PHE A 250 -54.82 46.29 65.87
C PHE A 250 -56.10 46.28 65.02
N LEU A 251 -57.08 47.11 65.37
CA LEU A 251 -58.37 47.16 64.65
C LEU A 251 -58.21 47.65 63.20
N GLU A 252 -57.32 48.61 62.95
CA GLU A 252 -57.02 49.12 61.62
C GLU A 252 -56.32 48.07 60.74
N ASN A 253 -55.26 47.44 61.25
CA ASN A 253 -54.53 46.40 60.51
C ASN A 253 -55.41 45.16 60.26
N LEU A 254 -56.22 44.76 61.23
CA LEU A 254 -57.17 43.65 61.07
C LEU A 254 -58.27 43.97 60.04
N HIS A 255 -58.71 45.22 59.95
CA HIS A 255 -59.61 45.65 58.88
C HIS A 255 -58.93 45.54 57.51
N ASN A 256 -57.68 45.96 57.39
CA ASN A 256 -56.90 45.84 56.16
C ASN A 256 -56.71 44.37 55.72
N ILE A 257 -56.32 43.49 56.65
CA ILE A 257 -56.21 42.04 56.39
C ILE A 257 -57.54 41.48 55.89
N ARG A 258 -58.67 41.77 56.57
CA ARG A 258 -60.00 41.29 56.15
C ARG A 258 -60.37 41.76 54.75
N LYS A 259 -60.00 42.99 54.38
CA LYS A 259 -60.27 43.54 53.05
C LYS A 259 -59.48 42.79 51.97
N ARG A 260 -58.17 42.63 52.16
CA ARG A 260 -57.26 41.93 51.23
C ARG A 260 -57.59 40.44 51.12
N MET A 261 -57.85 39.77 52.25
CA MET A 261 -58.26 38.36 52.27
C MET A 261 -59.57 38.13 51.51
N LYS A 262 -60.56 39.02 51.64
CA LYS A 262 -61.80 38.96 50.84
C LYS A 262 -61.58 39.19 49.35
N ALA A 263 -60.57 39.98 48.97
CA ALA A 263 -60.22 40.20 47.58
C ALA A 263 -59.55 38.96 46.96
N LEU A 264 -58.62 38.33 47.69
CA LEU A 264 -57.99 37.08 47.27
C LEU A 264 -58.98 35.93 47.11
N MET A 265 -59.87 35.72 48.09
CA MET A 265 -60.87 34.65 48.05
C MET A 265 -61.92 34.80 46.93
N LYS A 266 -61.96 35.95 46.24
CA LYS A 266 -62.85 36.19 45.10
C LYS A 266 -62.19 35.89 43.75
N ARG A 267 -60.89 35.63 43.69
CA ARG A 267 -60.21 35.29 42.43
C ARG A 267 -60.66 33.89 41.97
N GLU A 268 -60.85 33.74 40.67
CA GLU A 268 -61.25 32.45 40.09
C GLU A 268 -60.09 31.44 40.13
N PRO A 269 -60.37 30.15 40.36
CA PRO A 269 -59.32 29.13 40.35
C PRO A 269 -58.78 28.92 38.93
N ILE A 270 -57.46 29.07 38.78
CA ILE A 270 -56.77 28.81 37.51
C ILE A 270 -56.85 27.30 37.18
N THR A 271 -57.45 26.96 36.04
CA THR A 271 -57.48 25.58 35.54
C THR A 271 -56.22 25.26 34.73
N VAL A 272 -55.47 24.23 35.16
CA VAL A 272 -54.35 23.70 34.38
C VAL A 272 -54.90 22.86 33.23
N HIS A 273 -54.54 23.21 32.00
CA HIS A 273 -54.88 22.42 30.81
C HIS A 273 -53.62 21.71 30.32
N PRO A 274 -53.59 20.37 30.31
CA PRO A 274 -52.43 19.64 29.84
C PRO A 274 -52.31 19.76 28.31
N VAL A 275 -51.16 20.23 27.84
CA VAL A 275 -50.85 20.30 26.42
C VAL A 275 -50.02 19.08 26.02
N ALA A 276 -50.37 18.45 24.90
CA ALA A 276 -49.63 17.34 24.33
C ALA A 276 -48.86 17.77 23.08
N ILE A 277 -47.70 17.16 22.81
CA ILE A 277 -46.89 17.40 21.62
C ILE A 277 -47.11 16.23 20.65
N TYR A 278 -47.66 16.50 19.47
CA TYR A 278 -47.96 15.47 18.47
C TYR A 278 -47.80 15.96 17.02
N PRO A 279 -47.33 15.10 16.08
CA PRO A 279 -46.72 13.79 16.31
C PRO A 279 -45.37 13.91 17.02
N ARG A 280 -44.94 12.86 17.75
CA ARG A 280 -43.62 12.88 18.39
C ARG A 280 -42.53 12.75 17.33
N ALA A 281 -41.42 13.46 17.48
CA ALA A 281 -40.31 13.44 16.52
C ALA A 281 -39.88 12.03 16.09
N ARG A 282 -39.81 11.08 17.03
CA ARG A 282 -39.50 9.66 16.72
C ARG A 282 -40.48 9.03 15.73
N GLN A 283 -41.78 9.34 15.82
CA GLN A 283 -42.79 8.79 14.91
C GLN A 283 -42.61 9.35 13.51
N VAL A 284 -42.39 10.65 13.39
CA VAL A 284 -42.09 11.30 12.10
C VAL A 284 -40.84 10.71 11.47
N LEU A 285 -39.75 10.61 12.26
CA LEU A 285 -38.48 10.09 11.77
C LEU A 285 -38.62 8.64 11.30
N ASN A 286 -39.33 7.79 12.05
CA ASN A 286 -39.49 6.38 11.70
C ASN A 286 -40.48 6.13 10.55
N ASN A 287 -41.53 6.93 10.44
CA ASN A 287 -42.60 6.68 9.48
C ASN A 287 -42.34 7.32 8.13
N GLU A 288 -41.68 8.48 8.10
CA GLU A 288 -41.48 9.27 6.88
C GLU A 288 -40.01 9.37 6.47
N TRP A 289 -39.09 9.60 7.42
CA TRP A 289 -37.69 9.84 7.08
C TRP A 289 -36.88 8.57 6.83
N LEU A 290 -37.06 7.53 7.65
CA LEU A 290 -36.35 6.25 7.47
C LEU A 290 -36.74 5.50 6.20
N LYS A 291 -37.90 5.81 5.61
CA LYS A 291 -38.41 5.15 4.40
C LYS A 291 -38.12 5.92 3.12
N ALA A 292 -37.67 7.17 3.22
CA ALA A 292 -37.41 8.01 2.08
C ALA A 292 -36.15 7.57 1.34
N SER A 293 -36.21 7.56 0.00
CA SER A 293 -35.00 7.33 -0.80
C SER A 293 -34.12 8.58 -0.83
N LEU A 294 -32.82 8.39 -1.13
CA LEU A 294 -31.85 9.48 -1.28
C LEU A 294 -32.27 10.54 -2.30
N ALA A 295 -32.98 10.14 -3.37
CA ALA A 295 -33.50 11.04 -4.39
C ALA A 295 -34.70 11.88 -3.91
N GLU A 296 -35.41 11.42 -2.88
CA GLU A 296 -36.62 12.06 -2.35
C GLU A 296 -36.35 12.98 -1.16
N ILE A 297 -35.10 13.05 -0.67
CA ILE A 297 -34.73 13.86 0.50
C ILE A 297 -35.14 15.34 0.32
N ASN A 298 -35.04 15.86 -0.91
CA ASN A 298 -35.43 17.23 -1.22
C ASN A 298 -36.95 17.46 -1.06
N LEU A 299 -37.75 16.44 -1.35
CA LEU A 299 -39.22 16.45 -1.33
C LEU A 299 -39.78 16.29 0.09
N LEU A 300 -38.97 15.81 1.05
CA LEU A 300 -39.41 15.67 2.43
C LEU A 300 -39.71 17.05 3.03
N SER A 301 -40.98 17.27 3.35
CA SER A 301 -41.40 18.49 4.03
C SER A 301 -40.91 18.49 5.47
N THR A 302 -40.64 19.68 6.00
CA THR A 302 -40.41 19.84 7.43
C THR A 302 -41.69 19.46 8.18
N PRO A 303 -41.62 18.49 9.10
CA PRO A 303 -42.80 18.00 9.78
C PRO A 303 -43.40 19.08 10.69
N THR A 304 -44.70 19.31 10.56
CA THR A 304 -45.44 20.21 11.45
C THR A 304 -45.74 19.49 12.76
N ILE A 305 -44.96 19.77 13.80
CA ILE A 305 -45.20 19.28 15.16
C ILE A 305 -45.99 20.35 15.89
N ASN A 306 -47.16 19.98 16.43
CA ASN A 306 -48.10 20.94 17.01
C ASN A 306 -48.34 20.68 18.49
N LEU A 307 -48.77 21.74 19.18
CA LEU A 307 -49.38 21.64 20.50
C LEU A 307 -50.85 21.25 20.34
N CYS A 308 -51.22 20.11 20.92
CA CYS A 308 -52.57 19.60 20.95
C CYS A 308 -53.19 19.82 22.33
N PHE A 309 -54.33 20.50 22.36
CA PHE A 309 -55.10 20.77 23.57
C PHE A 309 -56.07 19.63 23.92
N GLU A 310 -56.33 18.72 22.96
CA GLU A 310 -57.01 17.45 23.18
C GLU A 310 -56.01 16.30 23.04
N MET A 311 -55.98 15.37 24.00
CA MET A 311 -55.18 14.17 23.87
C MET A 311 -55.78 13.33 22.72
N PRO A 312 -55.03 13.00 21.65
CA PRO A 312 -55.48 11.94 20.76
C PRO A 312 -55.63 10.69 21.62
N GLU A 313 -56.82 10.08 21.59
CA GLU A 313 -57.11 8.85 22.32
C GLU A 313 -55.91 7.92 22.12
N LYS A 314 -55.22 7.58 23.20
CA LYS A 314 -54.23 6.51 23.16
C LYS A 314 -54.95 5.34 22.51
N SER A 315 -54.53 4.97 21.31
CA SER A 315 -54.79 3.63 20.81
C SER A 315 -54.20 2.72 21.87
N LYS A 316 -55.07 2.22 22.76
CA LYS A 316 -54.80 1.02 23.52
C LYS A 316 -54.58 0.00 22.42
N THR A 317 -53.34 -0.25 22.05
CA THR A 317 -53.00 -1.41 21.24
C THR A 317 -53.30 -2.60 22.12
N LEU A 318 -54.58 -3.01 22.16
CA LEU A 318 -54.92 -4.37 22.46
C LEU A 318 -54.04 -5.21 21.52
N PRO A 319 -53.30 -6.21 22.04
CA PRO A 319 -52.54 -7.10 21.18
C PRO A 319 -53.50 -7.63 20.11
N ASP A 320 -53.10 -7.48 18.84
CA ASP A 320 -53.91 -7.89 17.69
C ASP A 320 -54.41 -9.32 17.93
N LYS A 321 -55.66 -9.62 17.58
CA LYS A 321 -56.27 -10.94 17.83
C LYS A 321 -55.40 -12.07 17.28
N TRP A 322 -54.66 -11.80 16.21
CA TRP A 322 -53.62 -12.66 15.65
C TRP A 322 -52.46 -12.95 16.62
N THR A 323 -51.96 -11.96 17.33
CA THR A 323 -50.87 -12.15 18.31
C THR A 323 -51.32 -12.98 19.51
N VAL A 324 -52.54 -12.76 20.02
CA VAL A 324 -53.11 -13.57 21.11
C VAL A 324 -53.37 -15.01 20.63
N PHE A 325 -53.88 -15.18 19.41
CA PHE A 325 -54.08 -16.48 18.79
C PHE A 325 -52.74 -17.23 18.62
N CYS A 326 -51.70 -16.57 18.12
CA CYS A 326 -50.37 -17.16 17.98
C CYS A 326 -49.78 -17.60 19.33
N ILE A 327 -49.94 -16.80 20.39
CA ILE A 327 -49.45 -17.15 21.73
C ILE A 327 -50.21 -18.38 22.28
N LEU A 328 -51.53 -18.43 22.10
CA LEU A 328 -52.35 -19.57 22.51
C LEU A 328 -52.01 -20.83 21.69
N LEU A 329 -51.75 -20.69 20.39
CA LEU A 329 -51.31 -21.80 19.54
C LEU A 329 -49.93 -22.33 19.95
N MET A 330 -48.97 -21.44 20.21
CA MET A 330 -47.60 -21.85 20.60
C MET A 330 -47.58 -22.52 21.98
N THR A 331 -48.38 -22.02 22.93
CA THR A 331 -48.51 -22.64 24.25
C THR A 331 -49.20 -23.99 24.17
N THR A 332 -50.27 -24.14 23.38
CA THR A 332 -50.94 -25.43 23.18
C THR A 332 -50.04 -26.45 22.49
N LEU A 333 -49.30 -26.05 21.45
CA LEU A 333 -48.31 -26.91 20.79
C LEU A 333 -47.19 -27.36 21.75
N PHE A 334 -46.73 -26.47 22.64
CA PHE A 334 -45.73 -26.81 23.65
C PHE A 334 -46.24 -27.86 24.65
N PHE A 335 -47.48 -27.72 25.13
CA PHE A 335 -48.10 -28.71 26.00
C PHE A 335 -48.31 -30.06 25.30
N VAL A 336 -48.73 -30.05 24.04
CA VAL A 336 -48.85 -31.29 23.23
C VAL A 336 -47.49 -31.96 23.07
N LEU A 337 -46.41 -31.19 22.86
CA LEU A 337 -45.05 -31.73 22.78
C LEU A 337 -44.60 -32.36 24.11
N ILE A 338 -44.89 -31.71 25.24
CA ILE A 338 -44.59 -32.27 26.57
C ILE A 338 -45.36 -33.56 26.81
N ILE A 339 -46.65 -33.61 26.48
CA ILE A 339 -47.48 -34.81 26.61
C ILE A 339 -46.96 -35.92 25.70
N TRP A 340 -46.56 -35.59 24.47
CA TRP A 340 -45.98 -36.56 23.53
C TRP A 340 -44.63 -37.10 24.03
N LEU A 341 -43.76 -36.24 24.57
CA LEU A 341 -42.49 -36.67 25.18
C LEU A 341 -42.73 -37.53 26.44
N TYR A 342 -43.71 -37.19 27.27
CA TYR A 342 -44.07 -37.97 28.45
C TYR A 342 -44.67 -39.34 28.08
N ASN A 343 -45.57 -39.39 27.08
CA ASN A 343 -46.15 -40.63 26.57
C ASN A 343 -45.13 -41.49 25.82
N SER A 344 -44.23 -40.88 25.03
CA SER A 344 -43.13 -41.60 24.38
C SER A 344 -42.18 -42.21 25.41
N ASN A 345 -41.85 -41.48 26.48
CA ASN A 345 -40.99 -41.99 27.54
C ASN A 345 -41.66 -43.12 28.36
N THR A 346 -42.97 -43.03 28.62
CA THR A 346 -43.72 -44.11 29.29
C THR A 346 -43.93 -45.33 28.40
N VAL A 347 -44.18 -45.15 27.10
CA VAL A 347 -44.24 -46.25 26.12
C VAL A 347 -42.87 -46.91 25.96
N ASN A 348 -41.78 -46.14 25.91
CA ASN A 348 -40.42 -46.69 25.86
C ASN A 348 -40.04 -47.44 27.14
N HIS A 349 -40.47 -46.97 28.31
CA HIS A 349 -40.26 -47.64 29.59
C HIS A 349 -41.11 -48.92 29.73
N PHE A 350 -42.34 -48.94 29.20
CA PHE A 350 -43.14 -50.16 29.11
C PHE A 350 -42.57 -51.15 28.10
N ALA A 351 -42.11 -50.68 26.93
CA ALA A 351 -41.49 -51.50 25.90
C ALA A 351 -40.18 -52.12 26.39
N SER A 352 -39.31 -51.39 27.11
CA SER A 352 -38.07 -51.95 27.64
C SER A 352 -38.32 -53.03 28.70
N ARG A 353 -39.33 -52.82 29.56
CA ARG A 353 -39.71 -53.78 30.60
C ARG A 353 -40.43 -55.00 30.01
N TYR A 354 -41.24 -54.82 28.96
CA TYR A 354 -41.84 -55.91 28.21
C TYR A 354 -40.78 -56.74 27.47
N MET A 355 -39.77 -56.09 26.87
CA MET A 355 -38.66 -56.77 26.21
C MET A 355 -37.75 -57.52 27.20
N SER A 356 -37.57 -57.02 28.44
CA SER A 356 -36.81 -57.76 29.46
C SER A 356 -37.56 -59.01 29.94
N TYR A 357 -38.89 -58.92 30.13
CA TYR A 357 -39.73 -60.08 30.43
C TYR A 357 -39.74 -61.11 29.30
N LEU A 358 -39.79 -60.67 28.03
CA LEU A 358 -39.68 -61.55 26.88
C LEU A 358 -38.30 -62.23 26.79
N SER A 359 -37.21 -61.54 27.14
CA SER A 359 -35.87 -62.15 27.17
C SER A 359 -35.71 -63.20 28.25
N GLU A 360 -36.26 -62.99 29.46
CA GLU A 360 -36.21 -63.98 30.55
C GLU A 360 -37.03 -65.25 30.22
N ILE A 361 -38.13 -65.12 29.47
CA ILE A 361 -38.97 -66.25 29.06
C ILE A 361 -38.37 -67.01 27.87
N MET A 362 -37.68 -66.34 26.94
CA MET A 362 -37.12 -66.97 25.74
C MET A 362 -35.71 -67.55 25.91
N GLU A 363 -34.96 -67.19 26.96
CA GLU A 363 -33.59 -67.68 27.20
C GLU A 363 -33.49 -69.22 27.37
N PRO A 364 -34.45 -69.92 28.02
CA PRO A 364 -34.43 -71.39 28.09
C PRO A 364 -34.77 -72.06 26.76
N VAL A 365 -35.57 -71.41 25.91
CA VAL A 365 -36.05 -71.96 24.62
C VAL A 365 -34.95 -71.86 23.55
N SER A 366 -34.17 -70.79 23.53
CA SER A 366 -33.07 -70.61 22.57
C SER A 366 -31.88 -71.55 22.82
N LYS A 367 -31.58 -71.87 24.10
CA LYS A 367 -30.55 -72.86 24.47
C LYS A 367 -30.93 -74.31 24.10
N SER A 368 -32.23 -74.62 24.09
CA SER A 368 -32.74 -75.95 23.66
C SER A 368 -32.81 -76.13 22.13
N LEU A 369 -32.98 -75.04 21.37
CA LEU A 369 -33.02 -75.07 19.90
C LEU A 369 -31.62 -74.99 19.25
N GLY A 370 -30.67 -74.29 19.88
CA GLY A 370 -29.29 -74.20 19.38
C GLY A 370 -28.53 -75.53 19.34
N SER A 371 -28.81 -76.46 20.26
CA SER A 371 -28.22 -77.81 20.26
C SER A 371 -28.81 -78.73 19.18
N ALA A 372 -30.06 -78.49 18.76
CA ALA A 372 -30.73 -79.26 17.71
C ALA A 372 -30.39 -78.78 16.29
N VAL A 373 -29.97 -77.52 16.10
CA VAL A 373 -29.61 -76.97 14.78
C VAL A 373 -28.16 -77.31 14.39
N PHE A 374 -27.25 -77.46 15.35
CA PHE A 374 -25.85 -77.83 15.08
C PHE A 374 -25.69 -79.27 14.56
N SER A 375 -26.66 -80.16 14.84
CA SER A 375 -26.68 -81.54 14.31
C SER A 375 -27.21 -81.64 12.87
N VAL A 376 -27.99 -80.66 12.40
CA VAL A 376 -28.61 -80.64 11.06
C VAL A 376 -27.71 -79.93 10.02
N GLN A 377 -26.92 -78.92 10.42
CA GLN A 377 -26.10 -78.13 9.49
C GLN A 377 -24.84 -78.85 8.98
N LYS A 378 -24.43 -79.97 9.60
CA LYS A 378 -23.31 -80.80 9.11
C LYS A 378 -23.70 -81.72 7.93
N ALA A 379 -25.00 -81.84 7.61
CA ALA A 379 -25.51 -82.68 6.51
C ALA A 379 -25.81 -81.91 5.21
N GLY A 380 -25.80 -80.57 5.21
CA GLY A 380 -26.25 -79.72 4.08
C GLY A 380 -25.17 -79.10 3.18
N LEU A 381 -23.88 -79.30 3.48
CA LEU A 381 -22.75 -78.66 2.75
C LEU A 381 -22.34 -79.38 1.44
N GLY A 382 -23.18 -80.28 0.90
CA GLY A 382 -22.88 -81.05 -0.31
C GLY A 382 -23.57 -80.59 -1.60
N PHE A 383 -24.33 -79.50 -1.62
CA PHE A 383 -25.35 -79.27 -2.67
C PHE A 383 -25.24 -77.95 -3.47
N TRP A 384 -24.19 -77.14 -3.32
CA TRP A 384 -24.09 -75.79 -3.95
C TRP A 384 -22.93 -75.62 -4.95
N ASP A 385 -22.43 -76.69 -5.56
CA ASP A 385 -21.34 -76.65 -6.55
C ASP A 385 -21.79 -76.78 -8.02
N GLN A 386 -23.04 -76.43 -8.34
CA GLN A 386 -23.60 -76.67 -9.70
C GLN A 386 -24.39 -75.53 -10.37
N SER A 387 -24.45 -74.32 -9.82
CA SER A 387 -25.27 -73.23 -10.41
C SER A 387 -24.50 -72.10 -11.11
N GLU A 388 -23.16 -72.15 -11.24
CA GLU A 388 -22.37 -71.06 -11.87
C GLU A 388 -22.29 -71.07 -13.41
N VAL A 389 -22.97 -71.97 -14.12
CA VAL A 389 -22.72 -72.18 -15.57
C VAL A 389 -23.72 -71.47 -16.52
N TRP A 390 -24.80 -70.87 -16.05
CA TRP A 390 -25.92 -70.49 -16.95
C TRP A 390 -26.17 -68.99 -17.26
N LEU A 391 -25.38 -68.04 -16.74
CA LEU A 391 -25.70 -66.60 -16.88
C LEU A 391 -24.71 -65.73 -17.69
N SER A 392 -23.75 -66.30 -18.41
CA SER A 392 -22.72 -65.54 -19.17
C SER A 392 -22.85 -65.55 -20.71
N ARG A 393 -24.03 -65.86 -21.27
CA ARG A 393 -24.31 -65.73 -22.72
C ARG A 393 -25.67 -65.07 -22.98
N LEU A 394 -25.72 -63.73 -22.91
CA LEU A 394 -26.61 -62.82 -23.66
C LEU A 394 -26.51 -61.41 -23.08
N LEU A 395 -25.39 -60.73 -23.36
CA LEU A 395 -25.24 -59.30 -23.64
C LEU A 395 -23.79 -59.00 -24.02
#